data_AF-I7LXD9-F1
#
_entry.id   AF-I7LXD9-F1
#
_cell.length_a   1.000
_cell.length_b   1.000
_cell.length_c   1.000
_cell.angle_alpha   90.00
_cell.angle_beta   90.00
_cell.angle_gamma   90.00
#
_symmetry.space_group_name_H-M   'P 1'
#
loop_
_entity.id
_entity.type
_entity.pdbx_description
1 polymer ?
#
loop_
_entity_poly.entity_id
_entity_poly.type
_entity_poly.pdbx_seq_one_letter_code
_entity_poly.pdbx_strand_id
1 'polypeptide(L)'
;MAARRATNSGIDNSQARRDSHHQPITSLDNCKKKELPPGFAETILELEIYLDNEFIEIEKVKELLELYMIGVEYYESIGDQRFIYFNKKMSSLMMKPNVIDAMSRDGDKQNGNPQQQAKSKEEALREAEIKQKEEQIRKTVNYSHQDNDEKAKAIVKNVQQEIKQNQKIIHDSLDTQKRQLFERLQNRRAKTLTKASSVPVLNESMSSDNDDTCSSQEGSAVITSRIDFSSITNAIREDDQEDDNEEDINKQRPKAFSRLDRIRKFKEELLNGKTSPTNDEGRVNRYSLCSNSKSRSNSQSIQMGQRNSCFSRKIREKKVSFIKQKRRIRSKSQENINQESMEGFLPLTVDQLKEMQDQINLSLKQLAVKQIEPFTVNLSFKQVIQEKQEEDDEQTSPIRQLKRHS
;
A
#
# COMPACT_ATOMS: atom_id res chain seq x y z
N MET A 1 -23.75 47.82 -35.64
CA MET A 1 -24.72 46.71 -35.65
C MET A 1 -25.20 46.49 -34.24
N ALA A 2 -26.48 46.76 -34.02
CA ALA A 2 -27.18 46.63 -32.75
C ALA A 2 -27.77 45.23 -32.62
N ALA A 3 -27.73 44.63 -31.43
CA ALA A 3 -28.78 43.72 -30.96
C ALA A 3 -28.69 43.53 -29.44
N ARG A 4 -29.75 43.98 -28.78
CA ARG A 4 -30.10 43.84 -27.36
C ARG A 4 -30.63 42.42 -27.09
N ARG A 5 -30.50 41.91 -25.87
CA ARG A 5 -31.55 41.15 -25.12
C ARG A 5 -31.01 40.81 -23.72
N ALA A 6 -31.42 41.53 -22.68
CA ALA A 6 -32.70 41.44 -21.96
C ALA A 6 -32.67 40.35 -20.87
N THR A 7 -32.47 40.87 -19.66
CA THR A 7 -32.78 40.33 -18.33
C THR A 7 -34.19 39.75 -18.26
N ASN A 8 -34.35 38.56 -17.67
CA ASN A 8 -35.66 38.03 -17.30
C ASN A 8 -35.71 37.70 -15.80
N SER A 9 -36.57 38.45 -15.11
CA SER A 9 -37.40 38.16 -13.93
C SER A 9 -36.93 37.04 -12.99
N GLY A 10 -36.60 37.29 -11.72
CA GLY A 10 -37.35 38.17 -10.81
C GLY A 10 -38.67 37.50 -10.42
N ILE A 11 -38.60 36.35 -9.72
CA ILE A 11 -39.76 35.74 -9.07
C ILE A 11 -39.74 36.21 -7.62
N ASP A 12 -40.39 37.36 -7.40
CA ASP A 12 -40.82 37.83 -6.09
C ASP A 12 -41.92 36.90 -5.60
N ASN A 13 -41.56 35.96 -4.73
CA ASN A 13 -42.50 35.13 -3.99
C ASN A 13 -42.82 35.83 -2.65
N SER A 14 -43.48 36.98 -2.76
CA SER A 14 -44.08 37.70 -1.63
C SER A 14 -45.52 37.22 -1.44
N GLN A 15 -45.92 37.08 -0.17
CA GLN A 15 -47.29 36.83 0.32
C GLN A 15 -47.84 35.39 0.23
N ALA A 16 -47.56 34.64 1.30
CA ALA A 16 -48.62 33.95 2.03
C ALA A 16 -48.28 33.95 3.53
N ARG A 17 -48.62 35.06 4.20
CA ARG A 17 -48.83 35.07 5.66
C ARG A 17 -49.99 34.11 5.94
N ARG A 18 -49.69 32.89 6.39
CA ARG A 18 -50.64 32.07 7.12
C ARG A 18 -50.27 32.17 8.58
N ASP A 19 -51.18 32.74 9.34
CA ASP A 19 -51.16 32.79 10.80
C ASP A 19 -50.99 31.38 11.33
N SER A 20 -49.75 31.04 11.68
CA SER A 20 -49.40 29.82 12.38
C SER A 20 -49.88 29.98 13.82
N HIS A 21 -51.05 29.43 14.08
CA HIS A 21 -51.55 29.13 15.41
C HIS A 21 -50.52 28.18 16.08
N HIS A 22 -49.51 28.77 16.72
CA HIS A 22 -48.59 28.08 17.62
C HIS A 22 -49.41 27.64 18.83
N GLN A 23 -50.03 26.47 18.72
CA GLN A 23 -50.34 25.65 19.88
C GLN A 23 -48.99 25.37 20.56
N PRO A 24 -48.78 25.80 21.81
CA PRO A 24 -47.57 25.47 22.54
C PRO A 24 -47.57 23.95 22.72
N ILE A 25 -46.67 23.28 22.02
CA ILE A 25 -46.40 21.84 22.15
C ILE A 25 -45.82 21.64 23.55
N THR A 26 -46.71 21.56 24.53
CA THR A 26 -46.46 21.25 25.92
C THR A 26 -46.52 19.73 26.07
N SER A 27 -45.51 19.05 25.54
CA SER A 27 -45.31 17.62 25.75
C SER A 27 -43.83 17.30 25.95
N LEU A 28 -43.21 18.03 26.89
CA LEU A 28 -41.80 17.91 27.26
C LEU A 28 -41.56 17.14 28.58
N ASP A 29 -42.60 16.58 29.22
CA ASP A 29 -42.47 16.04 30.58
C ASP A 29 -42.77 14.54 30.69
N ASN A 30 -42.31 13.76 29.72
CA ASN A 30 -42.09 12.32 29.93
C ASN A 30 -40.86 11.84 29.17
N CYS A 31 -39.71 12.50 29.40
CA CYS A 31 -38.39 11.90 29.18
C CYS A 31 -38.19 10.73 30.17
N LYS A 32 -39.00 9.68 30.02
CA LYS A 32 -38.60 8.35 30.49
C LYS A 32 -37.25 8.10 29.81
N LYS A 33 -36.20 7.95 30.62
CA LYS A 33 -34.87 7.61 30.13
C LYS A 33 -35.06 6.47 29.15
N LYS A 34 -34.79 6.70 27.86
CA LYS A 34 -34.88 5.66 26.84
C LYS A 34 -33.82 4.66 27.24
N GLU A 35 -34.20 3.56 27.87
CA GLU A 35 -33.26 2.50 28.21
C GLU A 35 -33.15 1.55 27.03
N LEU A 36 -31.94 1.02 26.78
CA LEU A 36 -31.76 0.00 25.76
C LEU A 36 -32.51 -1.28 26.16
N PRO A 37 -33.06 -2.04 25.21
CA PRO A 37 -33.63 -3.35 25.48
C PRO A 37 -32.63 -4.25 26.23
N PRO A 38 -33.09 -5.07 27.20
CA PRO A 38 -32.21 -6.01 27.89
C PRO A 38 -31.62 -7.02 26.89
N GLY A 39 -30.31 -7.28 26.98
CA GLY A 39 -29.61 -8.18 26.06
C GLY A 39 -29.27 -7.56 24.69
N PHE A 40 -29.37 -6.23 24.54
CA PHE A 40 -29.18 -5.54 23.26
C PHE A 40 -27.88 -5.92 22.53
N ALA A 41 -26.76 -6.00 23.26
CA ALA A 41 -25.46 -6.30 22.67
C ALA A 41 -25.37 -7.76 22.22
N GLU A 42 -25.90 -8.68 23.04
CA GLU A 42 -25.94 -10.10 22.78
C GLU A 42 -26.82 -10.40 21.56
N THR A 43 -28.02 -9.83 21.48
CA THR A 43 -28.94 -10.03 20.33
C THR A 43 -28.35 -9.51 19.03
N ILE A 44 -27.69 -8.34 19.04
CA ILE A 44 -27.00 -7.82 17.85
C ILE A 44 -25.91 -8.80 17.41
N LEU A 45 -25.09 -9.29 18.35
CA LEU A 45 -24.00 -10.20 18.03
C LEU A 45 -24.51 -11.53 17.46
N GLU A 46 -25.56 -12.10 18.06
CA GLU A 46 -26.19 -13.34 17.57
C GLU A 46 -26.73 -13.17 16.15
N LEU A 47 -27.39 -12.05 15.86
CA LEU A 47 -27.89 -11.73 14.52
C LEU A 47 -26.74 -11.47 13.53
N GLU A 48 -25.67 -10.77 13.93
CA GLU A 48 -24.50 -10.58 13.08
C GLU A 48 -23.87 -11.93 12.68
N ILE A 49 -23.73 -12.86 13.63
CA ILE A 49 -23.23 -14.21 13.37
C ILE A 49 -24.19 -14.98 12.46
N TYR A 50 -25.51 -14.85 12.67
CA TYR A 50 -26.51 -15.51 11.84
C TYR A 50 -26.47 -15.04 10.37
N LEU A 51 -26.25 -13.73 10.15
CA LEU A 51 -26.19 -13.13 8.81
C LEU A 51 -24.87 -13.38 8.07
N ASP A 52 -23.87 -13.95 8.72
CA ASP A 52 -22.64 -14.40 8.05
C ASP A 52 -22.82 -15.77 7.35
N ASN A 53 -23.99 -16.41 7.49
CA ASN A 53 -24.35 -17.62 6.74
C ASN A 53 -24.76 -17.32 5.28
N GLU A 54 -24.71 -18.34 4.41
CA GLU A 54 -25.11 -18.23 3.00
C GLU A 54 -26.63 -18.08 2.80
N PHE A 55 -27.43 -18.68 3.68
CA PHE A 55 -28.88 -18.63 3.61
C PHE A 55 -29.42 -17.70 4.68
N ILE A 56 -29.92 -16.54 4.26
CA ILE A 56 -30.38 -15.48 5.15
C ILE A 56 -31.90 -15.34 5.04
N GLU A 57 -32.56 -15.30 6.19
CA GLU A 57 -33.96 -14.93 6.32
C GLU A 57 -34.09 -13.40 6.42
N ILE A 58 -34.95 -12.81 5.58
CA ILE A 58 -35.17 -11.37 5.54
C ILE A 58 -35.68 -10.80 6.87
N GLU A 59 -36.43 -11.58 7.63
CA GLU A 59 -36.94 -11.17 8.95
C GLU A 59 -35.80 -10.86 9.92
N LYS A 60 -34.73 -11.67 9.91
CA LYS A 60 -33.55 -11.47 10.75
C LYS A 60 -32.73 -10.25 10.33
N VAL A 61 -32.71 -9.92 9.05
CA VAL A 61 -32.10 -8.68 8.55
C VAL A 61 -32.88 -7.47 9.06
N LYS A 62 -34.22 -7.49 8.96
CA LYS A 62 -35.09 -6.41 9.44
C LYS A 62 -34.94 -6.21 10.95
N GLU A 63 -34.95 -7.30 11.71
CA GLU A 63 -34.72 -7.30 13.17
C GLU A 63 -33.37 -6.65 13.53
N LEU A 64 -32.28 -6.99 12.82
CA LEU A 64 -30.98 -6.37 13.07
C LEU A 64 -30.94 -4.87 12.70
N LEU A 65 -31.59 -4.48 11.61
CA LEU A 65 -31.69 -3.07 11.21
C LEU A 65 -32.45 -2.24 12.26
N GLU A 66 -33.53 -2.78 12.80
CA GLU A 66 -34.29 -2.14 13.88
C GLU A 66 -33.43 -1.96 15.13
N LEU A 67 -32.66 -2.98 15.54
CA LEU A 67 -31.75 -2.87 16.67
C LEU A 67 -30.64 -1.84 16.43
N TYR A 68 -30.08 -1.76 15.22
CA TYR A 68 -29.12 -0.70 14.89
C TYR A 68 -29.74 0.70 14.95
N MET A 69 -30.98 0.87 14.47
CA MET A 69 -31.70 2.14 14.58
C MET A 69 -31.93 2.53 16.04
N ILE A 70 -32.37 1.59 16.89
CA ILE A 70 -32.50 1.81 18.34
C ILE A 70 -31.16 2.22 18.97
N GLY A 71 -30.07 1.56 18.58
CA GLY A 71 -28.72 1.91 19.02
C GLY A 71 -28.32 3.32 18.63
N VAL A 72 -28.55 3.72 17.38
CA VAL A 72 -28.28 5.08 16.90
C VAL A 72 -29.06 6.10 17.72
N GLU A 73 -30.38 5.94 17.85
CA GLU A 73 -31.22 6.87 18.62
C GLU A 73 -30.80 6.98 20.08
N TYR A 74 -30.50 5.85 20.73
CA TYR A 74 -30.08 5.84 22.12
C TYR A 74 -28.74 6.55 22.32
N TYR A 75 -27.70 6.15 21.57
CA TYR A 75 -26.36 6.73 21.73
C TYR A 75 -26.29 8.19 21.30
N GLU A 76 -27.09 8.59 20.30
CA GLU A 76 -27.24 9.99 19.90
C GLU A 76 -27.90 10.82 21.02
N SER A 77 -28.96 10.28 21.67
CA SER A 77 -29.67 10.99 22.74
C SER A 77 -28.81 11.26 23.98
N ILE A 78 -27.81 10.41 24.25
CA ILE A 78 -26.85 10.60 25.35
C ILE A 78 -25.57 11.33 24.92
N GLY A 79 -25.44 11.70 23.64
CA GLY A 79 -24.27 12.41 23.10
C GLY A 79 -23.01 11.55 22.96
N ASP A 80 -23.15 10.23 22.85
CA ASP A 80 -22.03 9.29 22.77
C ASP A 80 -21.70 8.94 21.31
N GLN A 81 -20.44 9.12 20.90
CA GLN A 81 -19.96 8.86 19.54
C GLN A 81 -20.20 7.42 19.03
N ARG A 82 -20.55 6.47 19.91
CA ARG A 82 -21.00 5.12 19.51
C ARG A 82 -22.14 5.13 18.49
N PHE A 83 -22.98 6.17 18.42
CA PHE A 83 -24.02 6.26 17.37
C PHE A 83 -23.42 6.21 15.94
N ILE A 84 -22.23 6.77 15.73
CA ILE A 84 -21.52 6.75 14.44
C ILE A 84 -21.16 5.31 14.04
N TYR A 85 -20.77 4.49 15.02
CA TYR A 85 -20.46 3.08 14.81
C TYR A 85 -21.68 2.31 14.32
N PHE A 86 -22.84 2.49 14.97
CA PHE A 86 -24.09 1.83 14.57
C PHE A 86 -24.56 2.29 13.19
N ASN A 87 -24.46 3.58 12.87
CA ASN A 87 -24.75 4.10 11.53
C ASN A 87 -23.87 3.44 10.46
N LYS A 88 -22.56 3.33 10.70
CA LYS A 88 -21.63 2.68 9.76
C LYS A 88 -21.93 1.20 9.61
N LYS A 89 -22.26 0.50 10.70
CA LYS A 89 -22.65 -0.92 10.68
C LYS A 89 -23.93 -1.16 9.90
N MET A 90 -24.92 -0.30 10.07
CA MET A 90 -26.17 -0.32 9.30
C MET A 90 -25.92 -0.14 7.81
N SER A 91 -25.14 0.88 7.40
CA SER A 91 -24.78 1.07 5.99
C SER A 91 -23.98 -0.11 5.43
N SER A 92 -23.04 -0.65 6.21
CA SER A 92 -22.26 -1.82 5.81
C SER A 92 -23.11 -3.08 5.64
N LEU A 93 -24.15 -3.25 6.45
CA LEU A 93 -25.06 -4.39 6.37
C LEU A 93 -25.86 -4.36 5.06
N MET A 94 -26.37 -3.18 4.67
CA MET A 94 -27.14 -2.98 3.43
C MET A 94 -26.32 -3.22 2.16
N MET A 95 -24.99 -3.20 2.26
CA MET A 95 -24.08 -3.44 1.14
C MET A 95 -23.63 -4.92 1.05
N LYS A 96 -24.01 -5.79 2.00
CA LYS A 96 -23.65 -7.21 1.93
C LYS A 96 -24.47 -7.90 0.81
N PRO A 97 -23.83 -8.68 -0.09
CA PRO A 97 -24.52 -9.31 -1.22
C PRO A 97 -25.65 -10.25 -0.77
N ASN A 98 -25.40 -11.06 0.27
CA ASN A 98 -26.41 -11.98 0.80
C ASN A 98 -27.65 -11.25 1.35
N VAL A 99 -27.48 -10.02 1.86
CA VAL A 99 -28.57 -9.18 2.36
C VAL A 99 -29.35 -8.57 1.20
N ILE A 100 -28.65 -8.07 0.17
CA ILE A 100 -29.27 -7.56 -1.06
C ILE A 100 -30.13 -8.66 -1.71
N ASP A 101 -29.58 -9.86 -1.87
CA ASP A 101 -30.29 -11.01 -2.42
C ASP A 101 -31.54 -11.38 -1.60
N ALA A 102 -31.43 -11.35 -0.26
CA ALA A 102 -32.56 -11.62 0.63
C ALA A 102 -33.66 -10.55 0.51
N MET A 103 -33.29 -9.27 0.39
CA MET A 103 -34.22 -8.16 0.21
C MET A 103 -34.94 -8.22 -1.14
N SER A 104 -34.23 -8.52 -2.24
CA SER A 104 -34.83 -8.66 -3.56
C SER A 104 -35.88 -9.77 -3.60
N ARG A 105 -35.59 -10.92 -2.97
CA ARG A 105 -36.52 -12.06 -2.90
C ARG A 105 -37.81 -11.76 -2.12
N ASP A 106 -37.76 -10.88 -1.13
CA ASP A 106 -38.95 -10.49 -0.35
C ASP A 106 -39.89 -9.59 -1.16
N GLY A 107 -39.33 -8.73 -2.01
CA GLY A 107 -40.10 -7.87 -2.93
C GLY A 107 -40.94 -8.67 -3.94
N ASP A 108 -40.40 -9.79 -4.44
CA ASP A 108 -41.09 -10.63 -5.42
C ASP A 108 -42.30 -11.38 -4.82
N LYS A 109 -42.27 -11.70 -3.51
CA LYS A 109 -43.35 -12.43 -2.84
C LYS A 109 -44.62 -11.59 -2.66
N GLN A 110 -44.50 -10.27 -2.52
CA GLN A 110 -45.65 -9.40 -2.26
C GLN A 110 -46.41 -9.00 -3.53
N ASN A 111 -45.78 -9.05 -4.71
CA ASN A 111 -46.38 -8.63 -5.98
C ASN A 111 -46.84 -9.79 -6.87
N GLY A 112 -47.19 -10.94 -6.26
CA GLY A 112 -47.51 -12.19 -6.94
C GLY A 112 -48.63 -12.10 -7.98
N ASN A 113 -48.27 -11.75 -9.22
CA ASN A 113 -49.10 -11.94 -10.39
C ASN A 113 -48.71 -13.29 -11.04
N PRO A 114 -49.56 -14.34 -11.00
CA PRO A 114 -49.21 -15.70 -11.41
C PRO A 114 -48.77 -15.86 -12.87
N GLN A 115 -49.00 -14.85 -13.70
CA GLN A 115 -48.74 -14.88 -15.14
C GLN A 115 -47.26 -14.60 -15.51
N GLN A 116 -46.42 -14.19 -14.57
CA GLN A 116 -44.99 -13.92 -14.80
C GLN A 116 -44.06 -15.13 -14.62
N GLN A 117 -44.53 -16.24 -14.03
CA GLN A 117 -43.67 -17.40 -13.75
C GLN A 117 -43.15 -18.11 -15.01
N ALA A 118 -43.86 -18.01 -16.14
CA ALA A 118 -43.40 -18.59 -17.42
C ALA A 118 -42.28 -17.78 -18.10
N LYS A 119 -42.20 -16.46 -17.88
CA LYS A 119 -41.10 -15.62 -18.38
C LYS A 119 -39.83 -15.75 -17.52
N SER A 120 -39.99 -15.99 -16.21
CA SER A 120 -38.86 -16.11 -15.28
C SER A 120 -37.89 -17.26 -15.60
N LYS A 121 -38.36 -18.32 -16.29
CA LYS A 121 -37.51 -19.48 -16.58
C LYS A 121 -36.54 -19.24 -17.74
N GLU A 122 -36.94 -18.46 -18.74
CA GLU A 122 -36.04 -18.02 -19.82
C GLU A 122 -35.07 -16.95 -19.31
N GLU A 123 -35.56 -16.05 -18.45
CA GLU A 123 -34.77 -14.99 -17.84
C GLU A 123 -33.70 -15.55 -16.87
N ALA A 124 -34.03 -16.56 -16.07
CA ALA A 124 -33.07 -17.27 -15.22
C ALA A 124 -31.97 -17.98 -16.04
N LEU A 125 -32.29 -18.46 -17.24
CA LEU A 125 -31.32 -19.11 -18.13
C LEU A 125 -30.37 -18.09 -18.76
N ARG A 126 -30.90 -16.92 -19.16
CA ARG A 126 -30.07 -15.78 -19.61
C ARG A 126 -29.21 -15.23 -18.48
N GLU A 127 -29.75 -15.11 -17.27
CA GLU A 127 -28.99 -14.62 -16.11
C GLU A 127 -27.87 -15.58 -15.72
N ALA A 128 -28.10 -16.91 -15.79
CA ALA A 128 -27.06 -17.90 -15.58
C ALA A 128 -25.94 -17.79 -16.64
N GLU A 129 -26.29 -17.56 -17.92
CA GLU A 129 -25.32 -17.34 -18.98
C GLU A 129 -24.52 -16.05 -18.79
N ILE A 130 -25.18 -14.97 -18.34
CA ILE A 130 -24.53 -13.69 -18.02
C ILE A 130 -23.56 -13.89 -16.85
N LYS A 131 -23.99 -14.53 -15.75
CA LYS A 131 -23.11 -14.82 -14.59
C LYS A 131 -21.90 -15.65 -15.00
N GLN A 132 -22.07 -16.63 -15.89
CA GLN A 132 -20.97 -17.44 -16.39
C GLN A 132 -19.98 -16.60 -17.23
N LYS A 133 -20.48 -15.71 -18.09
CA LYS A 133 -19.64 -14.78 -18.87
C LYS A 133 -18.91 -13.79 -17.98
N GLU A 134 -19.58 -13.23 -16.97
CA GLU A 134 -18.95 -12.35 -15.98
C GLU A 134 -17.84 -13.05 -15.20
N GLU A 135 -18.05 -14.31 -14.81
CA GLU A 135 -17.02 -15.09 -14.12
C GLU A 135 -15.81 -15.36 -15.03
N GLN A 136 -16.03 -15.62 -16.32
CA GLN A 136 -14.94 -15.76 -17.30
C GLN A 136 -14.18 -14.44 -17.51
N ILE A 137 -14.89 -13.31 -17.59
CA ILE A 137 -14.27 -11.98 -17.67
C ILE A 137 -13.45 -11.71 -16.42
N ARG A 138 -14.00 -11.95 -15.22
CA ARG A 138 -13.28 -11.81 -13.94
C ARG A 138 -12.03 -12.67 -13.90
N LYS A 139 -12.09 -13.93 -14.33
CA LYS A 139 -10.92 -14.81 -14.41
C LYS A 139 -9.87 -14.25 -15.37
N THR A 140 -10.27 -13.81 -16.56
CA THR A 140 -9.38 -13.25 -17.59
C THR A 140 -8.68 -11.97 -17.11
N VAL A 141 -9.43 -11.05 -16.49
CA VAL A 141 -8.89 -9.83 -15.89
C VAL A 141 -7.89 -10.16 -14.77
N ASN A 142 -8.23 -11.08 -13.88
CA ASN A 142 -7.33 -11.50 -12.80
C ASN A 142 -6.02 -12.12 -13.33
N TYR A 143 -6.07 -12.96 -14.37
CA TYR A 143 -4.86 -13.51 -14.99
C TYR A 143 -4.01 -12.41 -15.64
N SER A 144 -4.64 -11.45 -16.33
CA SER A 144 -3.92 -10.31 -16.93
C SER A 144 -3.22 -9.43 -15.89
N HIS A 145 -3.81 -9.27 -14.69
CA HIS A 145 -3.23 -8.47 -13.61
C HIS A 145 -2.07 -9.20 -12.93
N GLN A 146 -2.14 -10.53 -12.78
CA GLN A 146 -1.04 -11.32 -12.23
C GLN A 146 0.23 -11.24 -13.10
N ASP A 147 0.09 -11.36 -14.42
CA ASP A 147 1.22 -11.26 -15.34
C ASP A 147 1.85 -9.85 -15.34
N ASN A 148 1.04 -8.81 -15.16
CA ASN A 148 1.51 -7.43 -15.06
C ASN A 148 2.21 -7.16 -13.73
N ASP A 149 1.70 -7.70 -12.62
CA ASP A 149 2.32 -7.58 -11.30
C ASP A 149 3.68 -8.29 -11.24
N GLU A 150 3.81 -9.47 -11.86
CA GLU A 150 5.08 -10.18 -11.92
C GLU A 150 6.11 -9.44 -12.79
N LYS A 151 5.68 -8.90 -13.95
CA LYS A 151 6.54 -8.06 -14.79
C LYS A 151 6.96 -6.78 -14.07
N ALA A 152 6.05 -6.11 -13.37
CA ALA A 152 6.35 -4.92 -12.59
C ALA A 152 7.37 -5.23 -11.47
N LYS A 153 7.19 -6.33 -10.74
CA LYS A 153 8.16 -6.80 -9.72
C LYS A 153 9.53 -7.11 -10.33
N ALA A 154 9.58 -7.70 -11.53
CA ALA A 154 10.84 -7.97 -12.22
C ALA A 154 11.57 -6.68 -12.61
N ILE A 155 10.83 -5.67 -13.12
CA ILE A 155 11.39 -4.35 -13.46
C ILE A 155 11.94 -3.67 -12.20
N VAL A 156 11.16 -3.61 -11.11
CA VAL A 156 11.61 -3.02 -9.84
C VAL A 156 12.88 -3.70 -9.31
N LYS A 157 12.95 -5.03 -9.42
CA LYS A 157 14.13 -5.80 -9.01
C LYS A 157 15.37 -5.50 -9.86
N ASN A 158 15.21 -5.32 -11.18
CA ASN A 158 16.30 -4.92 -12.06
C ASN A 158 16.79 -3.51 -11.74
N VAL A 159 15.88 -2.53 -11.58
CA VAL A 159 16.22 -1.15 -11.20
C VAL A 159 16.97 -1.14 -9.85
N GLN A 160 16.53 -1.93 -8.88
CA GLN A 160 17.20 -2.03 -7.59
C GLN A 160 18.61 -2.64 -7.69
N GLN A 161 18.85 -3.53 -8.65
CA GLN A 161 20.19 -4.07 -8.91
C GLN A 161 21.10 -3.03 -9.58
N GLU A 162 20.58 -2.26 -10.52
CA GLU A 162 21.32 -1.17 -11.17
C GLU A 162 21.72 -0.08 -10.18
N ILE A 163 20.81 0.32 -9.28
CA ILE A 163 21.11 1.28 -8.20
C ILE A 163 22.28 0.78 -7.34
N LYS A 164 22.27 -0.50 -6.95
CA LYS A 164 23.37 -1.09 -6.15
C LYS A 164 24.69 -1.15 -6.90
N GLN A 165 24.66 -1.42 -8.21
CA GLN A 165 25.87 -1.41 -9.03
C GLN A 165 26.44 -0.01 -9.16
N ASN A 166 25.59 0.99 -9.41
CA ASN A 166 25.99 2.39 -9.52
C ASN A 166 26.57 2.91 -8.19
N GLN A 167 25.93 2.58 -7.06
CA GLN A 167 26.47 2.91 -5.73
C GLN A 167 27.88 2.34 -5.52
N LYS A 168 28.10 1.10 -5.95
CA LYS A 168 29.43 0.48 -5.87
C LYS A 168 30.46 1.21 -6.74
N ILE A 169 30.11 1.54 -7.98
CA ILE A 169 31.00 2.27 -8.90
C ILE A 169 31.38 3.65 -8.31
N ILE A 170 30.40 4.36 -7.74
CA ILE A 170 30.64 5.65 -7.08
C ILE A 170 31.60 5.48 -5.90
N HIS A 171 31.39 4.48 -5.05
CA HIS A 171 32.27 4.20 -3.91
C HIS A 171 33.70 3.86 -4.35
N ASP A 172 33.87 2.97 -5.32
CA ASP A 172 35.19 2.58 -5.84
C ASP A 172 35.92 3.79 -6.48
N SER A 173 35.19 4.70 -7.12
CA SER A 173 35.71 5.95 -7.67
C SER A 173 36.19 6.90 -6.57
N LEU A 174 35.39 7.11 -5.53
CA LEU A 174 35.74 7.95 -4.37
C LEU A 174 36.97 7.42 -3.64
N ASP A 175 37.06 6.11 -3.42
CA ASP A 175 38.24 5.47 -2.80
C ASP A 175 39.50 5.65 -3.65
N THR A 176 39.36 5.61 -4.97
CA THR A 176 40.47 5.84 -5.89
C THR A 176 40.93 7.29 -5.84
N GLN A 177 40.00 8.25 -5.82
CA GLN A 177 40.33 9.67 -5.66
C GLN A 177 41.01 9.95 -4.30
N LYS A 178 40.51 9.35 -3.22
CA LYS A 178 41.10 9.45 -1.87
C LYS A 178 42.54 8.94 -1.86
N ARG A 179 42.80 7.77 -2.47
CA ARG A 179 44.15 7.20 -2.59
C ARG A 179 45.09 8.10 -3.40
N GLN A 180 44.64 8.60 -4.55
CA GLN A 180 45.43 9.52 -5.39
C GLN A 180 45.77 10.82 -4.64
N LEU A 181 44.83 11.36 -3.86
CA LEU A 181 45.06 12.57 -3.06
C LEU A 181 46.08 12.32 -1.94
N PHE A 182 45.96 11.18 -1.26
CA PHE A 182 46.91 10.78 -0.22
C PHE A 182 48.32 10.58 -0.78
N GLU A 183 48.45 9.91 -1.93
CA GLU A 183 49.73 9.73 -2.62
C GLU A 183 50.36 11.07 -3.03
N ARG A 184 49.56 12.01 -3.56
CA ARG A 184 50.03 13.37 -3.86
C ARG A 184 50.53 14.10 -2.62
N LEU A 185 49.85 13.96 -1.48
CA LEU A 185 50.28 14.56 -0.21
C LEU A 185 51.57 13.93 0.31
N GLN A 186 51.71 12.61 0.26
CA GLN A 186 52.94 11.92 0.65
C GLN A 186 54.12 12.33 -0.24
N ASN A 187 53.91 12.38 -1.56
CA ASN A 187 54.93 12.84 -2.51
C ASN A 187 55.36 14.29 -2.25
N ARG A 188 54.44 15.17 -1.86
CA ARG A 188 54.79 16.54 -1.44
C ARG A 188 55.62 16.54 -0.16
N ARG A 189 55.24 15.76 0.86
CA ARG A 189 56.00 15.64 2.12
C ARG A 189 57.42 15.13 1.88
N ALA A 190 57.58 14.08 1.06
CA ALA A 190 58.88 13.52 0.70
C ALA A 190 59.77 14.54 -0.03
N LYS A 191 59.21 15.29 -0.98
CA LYS A 191 59.93 16.34 -1.72
C LYS A 191 60.35 17.52 -0.84
N THR A 192 59.53 17.92 0.13
CA THR A 192 59.89 18.98 1.07
C THR A 192 61.00 18.52 2.02
N LEU A 193 60.96 17.26 2.48
CA LEU A 193 61.99 16.71 3.35
C LEU A 193 63.35 16.62 2.65
N THR A 194 63.39 16.16 1.40
CA THR A 194 64.66 16.09 0.64
C THR A 194 65.21 17.47 0.32
N LYS A 195 64.35 18.45 -0.01
CA LYS A 195 64.76 19.84 -0.26
C LYS A 195 65.30 20.52 1.00
N ALA A 196 64.71 20.25 2.17
CA ALA A 196 65.20 20.79 3.44
C ALA A 196 66.54 20.15 3.85
N SER A 197 66.78 18.88 3.51
CA SER A 197 68.05 18.20 3.78
C SER A 197 69.18 18.59 2.82
N SER A 198 68.86 19.13 1.64
CA SER A 198 69.85 19.51 0.63
C SER A 198 70.25 20.98 0.67
N VAL A 199 69.97 21.70 1.77
CA VAL A 199 70.49 23.05 1.96
C VAL A 199 72.01 22.93 2.04
N PRO A 200 72.76 23.46 1.06
CA PRO A 200 74.22 23.45 1.13
C PRO A 200 74.60 24.22 2.39
N VAL A 201 75.39 23.59 3.26
CA VAL A 201 76.08 24.26 4.35
C VAL A 201 76.85 25.40 3.70
N LEU A 202 76.32 26.62 3.85
CA LEU A 202 76.99 27.83 3.41
C LEU A 202 78.28 27.92 4.23
N ASN A 203 79.38 27.54 3.60
CA ASN A 203 80.71 27.97 4.01
C ASN A 203 80.68 29.50 3.91
N GLU A 204 80.56 30.15 5.06
CA GLU A 204 80.79 31.57 5.20
C GLU A 204 82.21 31.89 4.70
N SER A 205 82.29 32.57 3.57
CA SER A 205 83.51 33.23 3.12
C SER A 205 83.12 34.56 2.50
N MET A 206 83.03 35.54 3.39
CA MET A 206 83.58 36.90 3.28
C MET A 206 83.93 37.40 1.86
N SER A 207 83.09 38.27 1.32
CA SER A 207 83.47 39.45 0.51
C SER A 207 82.23 40.34 0.39
N SER A 208 82.09 41.40 1.19
CA SER A 208 82.64 42.76 1.00
C SER A 208 82.06 43.47 -0.23
N ASP A 209 81.24 44.48 0.09
CA ASP A 209 80.96 45.72 -0.64
C ASP A 209 80.15 45.67 -1.94
N ASN A 210 78.90 46.13 -1.87
CA ASN A 210 78.60 47.53 -2.25
C ASN A 210 77.15 47.92 -1.90
N ASP A 211 77.05 49.17 -1.43
CA ASP A 211 75.85 50.00 -1.28
C ASP A 211 75.00 50.06 -2.55
N ASP A 212 73.66 50.02 -2.41
CA ASP A 212 72.84 51.24 -2.52
C ASP A 212 71.34 50.93 -2.33
N THR A 213 70.80 51.48 -1.25
CA THR A 213 69.60 52.34 -1.22
C THR A 213 68.34 51.91 -1.99
N CYS A 214 67.27 51.53 -1.26
CA CYS A 214 66.10 52.40 -1.07
C CYS A 214 64.96 51.68 -0.32
N SER A 215 64.48 52.37 0.70
CA SER A 215 63.41 52.11 1.66
C SER A 215 62.01 51.89 1.06
N SER A 216 61.24 50.96 1.64
CA SER A 216 59.94 51.18 2.33
C SER A 216 59.39 49.79 2.73
N GLN A 217 59.26 49.47 4.02
CA GLN A 217 58.00 49.54 4.79
C GLN A 217 56.82 48.98 3.98
N GLU A 218 56.17 47.88 4.35
CA GLU A 218 55.56 47.62 5.66
C GLU A 218 55.55 46.12 6.02
N GLY A 219 55.54 45.84 7.33
CA GLY A 219 55.68 44.52 7.92
C GLY A 219 54.54 43.57 7.57
N SER A 220 54.84 42.55 6.79
CA SER A 220 54.05 41.31 6.79
C SER A 220 54.61 40.42 7.89
N ALA A 221 54.00 40.50 9.08
CA ALA A 221 54.22 39.52 10.12
C ALA A 221 53.88 38.15 9.53
N VAL A 222 54.92 37.38 9.21
CA VAL A 222 54.80 35.97 8.83
C VAL A 222 54.37 35.24 10.09
N ILE A 223 53.07 35.26 10.34
CA ILE A 223 52.38 34.39 11.27
C ILE A 223 52.61 32.98 10.73
N THR A 224 53.68 32.35 11.18
CA THR A 224 53.80 30.89 11.20
C THR A 224 52.83 30.39 12.25
N SER A 225 51.52 30.58 12.01
CA SER A 225 50.50 29.85 12.73
C SER A 225 50.76 28.40 12.40
N ARG A 226 51.36 27.73 13.36
CA ARG A 226 51.49 26.28 13.42
C ARG A 226 50.05 25.77 13.38
N ILE A 227 49.55 25.52 12.17
CA ILE A 227 48.23 24.94 11.96
C ILE A 227 48.33 23.56 12.61
N ASP A 228 47.75 23.45 13.80
CA ASP A 228 47.70 22.21 14.54
C ASP A 228 46.70 21.30 13.83
N PHE A 229 47.23 20.45 12.95
CA PHE A 229 46.43 19.51 12.16
C PHE A 229 45.66 18.51 13.03
N SER A 230 45.96 18.41 14.33
CA SER A 230 45.20 17.58 15.27
C SER A 230 43.75 18.05 15.43
N SER A 231 43.49 19.36 15.33
CA SER A 231 42.14 19.92 15.42
C SER A 231 41.27 19.62 14.19
N ILE A 232 41.88 19.52 13.00
CA ILE A 232 41.15 19.24 11.74
C ILE A 232 40.77 17.76 11.64
N THR A 233 41.60 16.86 12.16
CA THR A 233 41.26 15.42 12.19
C THR A 233 40.20 15.06 13.22
N ASN A 234 40.01 15.86 14.27
CA ASN A 234 38.94 15.66 15.24
C ASN A 234 37.59 16.20 14.72
N ALA A 235 37.58 17.33 13.99
CA ALA A 235 36.37 17.87 13.37
C ALA A 235 35.76 16.98 12.27
N ILE A 236 36.58 16.13 11.61
CA ILE A 236 36.07 15.16 10.61
C ILE A 236 35.59 13.85 11.29
N ARG A 237 35.95 13.64 12.57
CA ARG A 237 35.61 12.40 13.29
C ARG A 237 34.32 12.52 14.11
N GLU A 238 33.80 13.73 14.28
CA GLU A 238 32.54 13.99 15.01
C GLU A 238 31.30 13.93 14.11
N ASP A 239 31.45 13.96 12.78
CA ASP A 239 30.32 13.83 11.82
C ASP A 239 29.98 12.36 11.46
N ASP A 240 30.75 11.37 11.95
CA ASP A 240 30.50 9.93 11.72
C ASP A 240 29.83 9.25 12.93
N GLN A 241 29.27 10.01 13.89
CA GLN A 241 28.68 9.47 15.12
C GLN A 241 27.20 9.81 15.36
N GLU A 242 26.49 10.31 14.36
CA GLU A 242 25.03 10.43 14.38
C GLU A 242 24.46 9.68 13.17
N ASP A 243 24.01 8.43 13.37
CA ASP A 243 22.86 7.80 12.65
C ASP A 243 22.66 6.29 12.99
N ASP A 244 22.88 5.87 14.24
CA ASP A 244 22.33 4.60 14.76
C ASP A 244 20.96 4.78 15.47
N ASN A 245 20.31 5.94 15.31
CA ASN A 245 19.01 6.24 15.93
C ASN A 245 17.86 6.44 14.92
N GLU A 246 17.85 5.70 13.81
CA GLU A 246 16.67 5.64 12.91
C GLU A 246 15.63 4.59 13.36
N GLU A 247 15.54 4.33 14.67
CA GLU A 247 14.59 3.37 15.26
C GLU A 247 13.48 4.05 16.08
N ASP A 248 12.96 5.24 15.70
CA ASP A 248 11.78 5.75 16.43
C ASP A 248 10.70 6.64 15.74
N ILE A 249 10.72 6.82 14.41
CA ILE A 249 9.65 7.62 13.74
C ILE A 249 8.48 6.77 13.19
N ASN A 250 8.45 5.45 13.45
CA ASN A 250 7.35 4.58 13.00
C ASN A 250 6.59 3.85 14.13
N LYS A 251 6.32 4.55 15.25
CA LYS A 251 5.52 4.03 16.38
C LYS A 251 4.01 4.29 16.30
N GLN A 252 3.46 4.80 15.18
CA GLN A 252 2.00 4.94 15.01
C GLN A 252 1.39 4.32 13.74
N ARG A 253 2.13 3.49 13.00
CA ARG A 253 1.49 2.56 12.05
C ARG A 253 1.29 1.21 12.73
N PRO A 254 0.06 0.68 12.83
CA PRO A 254 -0.15 -0.67 13.32
C PRO A 254 0.61 -1.62 12.39
N LYS A 255 1.66 -2.26 12.92
CA LYS A 255 2.40 -3.32 12.24
C LYS A 255 1.37 -4.38 11.86
N ALA A 256 1.04 -4.47 10.57
CA ALA A 256 0.27 -5.59 10.06
C ALA A 256 1.10 -6.85 10.34
N PHE A 257 0.70 -7.60 11.37
CA PHE A 257 1.34 -8.85 11.73
C PHE A 257 1.50 -9.69 10.48
N SER A 258 2.76 -10.05 10.17
CA SER A 258 3.06 -10.94 9.08
C SER A 258 2.23 -12.22 9.29
N ARG A 259 1.71 -12.79 8.20
CA ARG A 259 0.89 -14.01 8.26
C ARG A 259 1.62 -15.14 8.99
N LEU A 260 2.95 -15.15 8.98
CA LEU A 260 3.79 -16.11 9.68
C LEU A 260 3.83 -15.88 11.21
N ASP A 261 3.78 -14.64 11.68
CA ASP A 261 3.76 -14.35 13.12
C ASP A 261 2.39 -14.62 13.75
N ARG A 262 1.30 -14.45 12.98
CA ARG A 262 -0.04 -14.92 13.40
C ARG A 262 -0.10 -16.45 13.55
N ILE A 263 0.53 -17.18 12.63
CA ILE A 263 0.61 -18.64 12.71
C ILE A 263 1.51 -19.08 13.88
N ARG A 264 2.60 -18.36 14.16
CA ARG A 264 3.48 -18.65 15.32
C ARG A 264 2.74 -18.41 16.63
N LYS A 265 2.02 -17.28 16.76
CA LYS A 265 1.25 -16.94 17.97
C LYS A 265 0.11 -17.92 18.24
N PHE A 266 -0.63 -18.32 17.20
CA PHE A 266 -1.69 -19.32 17.32
C PHE A 266 -1.12 -20.70 17.72
N LYS A 267 0.08 -21.04 17.25
CA LYS A 267 0.78 -22.27 17.63
C LYS A 267 1.29 -22.23 19.07
N GLU A 268 1.76 -21.08 19.57
CA GLU A 268 2.14 -20.90 20.97
C GLU A 268 0.94 -20.90 21.92
N GLU A 269 -0.20 -20.34 21.52
CA GLU A 269 -1.46 -20.39 22.29
C GLU A 269 -2.02 -21.82 22.38
N LEU A 270 -1.85 -22.65 21.34
CA LEU A 270 -2.20 -24.07 21.39
C LEU A 270 -1.24 -24.92 22.23
N LEU A 271 0.04 -24.51 22.36
CA LEU A 271 1.04 -25.23 23.14
C LEU A 271 1.06 -24.83 24.62
N ASN A 272 0.69 -23.58 24.95
CA ASN A 272 0.68 -23.05 26.31
C ASN A 272 -0.69 -23.17 26.97
N GLY A 273 -1.34 -24.33 26.85
CA GLY A 273 -2.59 -24.66 27.54
C GLY A 273 -2.53 -24.39 29.05
N LYS A 274 -2.84 -23.15 29.43
CA LYS A 274 -3.12 -22.72 30.79
C LYS A 274 -4.62 -22.59 30.93
N THR A 275 -5.29 -23.73 31.10
CA THR A 275 -6.57 -23.77 31.79
C THR A 275 -6.28 -23.45 33.26
N SER A 276 -6.53 -22.21 33.69
CA SER A 276 -6.62 -21.92 35.12
C SER A 276 -8.06 -22.21 35.57
N PRO A 277 -8.26 -23.01 36.62
CA PRO A 277 -9.57 -23.36 37.14
C PRO A 277 -10.07 -22.21 38.03
N THR A 278 -11.33 -21.84 37.90
CA THR A 278 -12.05 -21.18 38.99
C THR A 278 -13.36 -21.91 39.20
N ASN A 279 -13.55 -22.25 40.47
CA ASN A 279 -14.62 -23.06 41.02
C ASN A 279 -15.92 -22.27 41.16
N ASP A 280 -16.98 -23.06 41.42
CA ASP A 280 -18.26 -22.72 42.06
C ASP A 280 -19.33 -22.04 41.21
N GLU A 281 -20.60 -22.44 41.24
CA GLU A 281 -21.33 -23.55 41.88
C GLU A 281 -22.70 -23.56 41.18
N GLY A 282 -23.29 -24.71 40.84
CA GLY A 282 -24.69 -24.66 40.34
C GLY A 282 -25.26 -25.81 39.54
N ARG A 283 -25.46 -26.96 40.20
CA ARG A 283 -26.60 -27.88 40.06
C ARG A 283 -27.09 -28.41 38.67
N VAL A 284 -26.96 -29.74 38.56
CA VAL A 284 -28.05 -30.75 38.35
C VAL A 284 -28.62 -30.99 36.93
N ASN A 285 -28.18 -32.11 36.32
CA ASN A 285 -28.93 -33.29 35.81
C ASN A 285 -28.19 -33.89 34.59
N ARG A 286 -27.52 -35.04 34.66
CA ARG A 286 -27.98 -36.44 34.84
C ARG A 286 -28.81 -36.98 33.65
N TYR A 287 -28.14 -37.50 32.62
CA TYR A 287 -28.44 -38.69 31.78
C TYR A 287 -27.13 -39.03 31.03
N SER A 288 -26.32 -40.04 31.37
CA SER A 288 -26.46 -41.51 31.24
C SER A 288 -26.49 -42.04 29.78
N LEU A 289 -25.53 -42.95 29.49
CA LEU A 289 -25.50 -43.99 28.44
C LEU A 289 -25.06 -43.49 27.04
N CYS A 290 -24.16 -44.12 26.28
CA CYS A 290 -23.64 -45.48 26.28
C CYS A 290 -22.23 -45.52 25.66
N SER A 291 -21.38 -46.33 26.27
CA SER A 291 -20.14 -46.86 25.70
C SER A 291 -20.45 -47.75 24.50
N ASN A 292 -19.64 -47.69 23.43
CA ASN A 292 -19.27 -48.91 22.73
C ASN A 292 -18.00 -48.76 21.88
N SER A 293 -17.01 -49.54 22.30
CA SER A 293 -15.79 -49.93 21.63
C SER A 293 -16.01 -50.44 20.20
N LYS A 294 -15.07 -50.15 19.30
CA LYS A 294 -14.50 -51.14 18.37
C LYS A 294 -13.18 -50.65 17.77
N SER A 295 -12.12 -51.15 18.37
CA SER A 295 -10.79 -51.32 17.79
C SER A 295 -10.84 -52.05 16.45
N ARG A 296 -10.26 -51.46 15.41
CA ARG A 296 -9.81 -52.16 14.21
C ARG A 296 -8.44 -51.65 13.81
N SER A 297 -7.44 -52.44 14.20
CA SER A 297 -6.11 -52.51 13.60
C SER A 297 -6.22 -52.70 12.09
N ASN A 298 -5.56 -51.85 11.31
CA ASN A 298 -5.20 -52.22 9.94
C ASN A 298 -3.81 -51.73 9.57
N SER A 299 -2.93 -52.70 9.45
CA SER A 299 -1.53 -52.63 9.06
C SER A 299 -1.40 -52.44 7.55
N GLN A 300 -1.11 -51.22 7.12
CA GLN A 300 -0.60 -50.91 5.77
C GLN A 300 0.29 -49.65 5.84
N SER A 301 1.58 -49.79 6.22
CA SER A 301 2.50 -48.64 6.18
C SER A 301 3.93 -48.95 5.69
N ILE A 302 4.20 -50.09 5.06
CA ILE A 302 5.58 -50.49 4.71
C ILE A 302 5.92 -50.33 3.21
N GLN A 303 5.01 -49.84 2.35
CA GLN A 303 5.26 -49.78 0.89
C GLN A 303 5.34 -48.38 0.27
N MET A 304 5.64 -47.33 1.05
CA MET A 304 5.83 -45.96 0.52
C MET A 304 7.27 -45.42 0.64
N GLY A 305 8.20 -46.21 1.19
CA GLY A 305 9.59 -45.77 1.43
C GLY A 305 10.50 -45.75 0.19
N GLN A 306 10.16 -46.44 -0.90
CA GLN A 306 11.07 -46.60 -2.05
C GLN A 306 10.78 -45.65 -3.23
N ARG A 307 9.60 -45.02 -3.30
CA ARG A 307 9.27 -44.10 -4.41
C ARG A 307 9.82 -42.68 -4.26
N ASN A 308 10.16 -42.24 -3.04
CA ASN A 308 10.71 -40.90 -2.78
C ASN A 308 12.22 -40.76 -3.05
N SER A 309 12.93 -41.89 -3.19
CA SER A 309 14.38 -41.93 -3.47
C SER A 309 14.71 -41.50 -4.91
N CYS A 310 13.90 -41.91 -5.89
CA CYS A 310 14.18 -41.62 -7.30
C CYS A 310 13.92 -40.14 -7.67
N PHE A 311 12.96 -39.49 -7.02
CA PHE A 311 12.65 -38.08 -7.27
C PHE A 311 13.74 -37.15 -6.72
N SER A 312 14.29 -37.49 -5.55
CA SER A 312 15.35 -36.74 -4.89
C SER A 312 16.66 -36.74 -5.71
N ARG A 313 16.95 -37.84 -6.42
CA ARG A 313 18.15 -37.94 -7.29
C ARG A 313 18.03 -37.05 -8.53
N LYS A 314 16.88 -37.01 -9.20
CA LYS A 314 16.62 -36.13 -10.36
C LYS A 314 16.71 -34.64 -10.00
N ILE A 315 16.28 -34.24 -8.80
CA ILE A 315 16.38 -32.85 -8.34
C ILE A 315 17.85 -32.45 -8.09
N ARG A 316 18.67 -33.36 -7.53
CA ARG A 316 20.10 -33.09 -7.31
C ARG A 316 20.86 -32.95 -8.64
N GLU A 317 20.58 -33.80 -9.63
CA GLU A 317 21.22 -33.72 -10.96
C GLU A 317 20.90 -32.41 -11.68
N LYS A 318 19.64 -31.94 -11.63
CA LYS A 318 19.25 -30.63 -12.19
C LYS A 318 19.92 -29.46 -11.48
N LYS A 319 20.13 -29.53 -10.16
CA LYS A 319 20.86 -28.49 -9.42
C LYS A 319 22.34 -28.44 -9.81
N VAL A 320 22.98 -29.60 -10.01
CA VAL A 320 24.39 -29.67 -10.43
C VAL A 320 24.58 -29.13 -11.85
N SER A 321 23.69 -29.47 -12.80
CA SER A 321 23.77 -28.95 -14.16
C SER A 321 23.56 -27.43 -14.21
N PHE A 322 22.63 -26.90 -13.43
CA PHE A 322 22.39 -25.46 -13.31
C PHE A 322 23.58 -24.70 -12.73
N ILE A 323 24.24 -25.25 -11.69
CA ILE A 323 25.47 -24.66 -11.12
C ILE A 323 26.60 -24.67 -12.15
N LYS A 324 26.75 -25.75 -12.93
CA LYS A 324 27.78 -25.86 -13.97
C LYS A 324 27.54 -24.86 -15.12
N GLN A 325 26.28 -24.65 -15.51
CA GLN A 325 25.90 -23.64 -16.51
C GLN A 325 26.16 -22.21 -16.00
N LYS A 326 25.80 -21.91 -14.74
CA LYS A 326 26.05 -20.60 -14.13
C LYS A 326 27.53 -20.27 -14.01
N ARG A 327 28.39 -21.26 -13.75
CA ARG A 327 29.86 -21.09 -13.77
C ARG A 327 30.38 -20.77 -15.18
N ARG A 328 29.89 -21.46 -16.22
CA ARG A 328 30.27 -21.16 -17.62
C ARG A 328 29.90 -19.74 -18.04
N ILE A 329 28.74 -19.23 -17.64
CA ILE A 329 28.33 -17.85 -17.96
C ILE A 329 29.24 -16.84 -17.26
N ARG A 330 29.58 -17.06 -15.97
CA ARG A 330 30.50 -16.17 -15.25
C ARG A 330 31.91 -16.15 -15.84
N SER A 331 32.45 -17.30 -16.26
CA SER A 331 33.78 -17.36 -16.88
C SER A 331 33.81 -16.60 -18.21
N LYS A 332 32.78 -16.74 -19.05
CA LYS A 332 32.69 -15.98 -20.31
C LYS A 332 32.52 -14.47 -20.10
N SER A 333 31.80 -14.05 -19.07
CA SER A 333 31.67 -12.62 -18.74
C SER A 333 32.96 -12.01 -18.18
N GLN A 334 33.82 -12.78 -17.52
CA GLN A 334 35.11 -12.28 -17.01
C GLN A 334 36.18 -12.20 -18.10
N GLU A 335 36.16 -13.07 -19.11
CA GLU A 335 37.09 -12.99 -20.24
C GLU A 335 36.82 -11.77 -21.13
N ASN A 336 35.57 -11.33 -21.29
CA ASN A 336 35.25 -10.13 -22.07
C ASN A 336 35.60 -8.80 -21.37
N ILE A 337 35.67 -8.77 -20.03
CA ILE A 337 35.96 -7.52 -19.29
C ILE A 337 37.46 -7.17 -19.34
N ASN A 338 38.33 -8.15 -19.58
CA ASN A 338 39.78 -7.94 -19.55
C ASN A 338 40.40 -7.55 -20.90
N GLN A 339 39.62 -7.46 -21.99
CA GLN A 339 40.15 -7.09 -23.32
C GLN A 339 39.82 -5.64 -23.77
N GLU A 340 38.97 -4.90 -23.06
CA GLU A 340 38.56 -3.53 -23.49
C GLU A 340 39.03 -2.38 -22.58
N SER A 341 39.75 -2.62 -21.48
CA SER A 341 39.86 -1.59 -20.41
C SER A 341 41.15 -0.74 -20.33
N MET A 342 42.00 -0.67 -21.35
CA MET A 342 43.30 0.05 -21.21
C MET A 342 43.62 1.14 -22.24
N GLU A 343 42.73 1.51 -23.14
CA GLU A 343 42.94 2.68 -24.00
C GLU A 343 41.68 3.56 -24.07
N GLY A 344 41.72 4.74 -23.45
CA GLY A 344 40.89 5.86 -23.89
C GLY A 344 39.79 6.40 -22.95
N PHE A 345 39.80 6.14 -21.63
CA PHE A 345 38.86 6.84 -20.74
C PHE A 345 39.36 8.27 -20.45
N LEU A 346 39.00 9.20 -21.33
CA LEU A 346 39.02 10.63 -21.00
C LEU A 346 37.91 10.90 -19.98
N PRO A 347 38.19 11.65 -18.89
CA PRO A 347 37.16 12.01 -17.93
C PRO A 347 36.08 12.83 -18.63
N LEU A 348 34.82 12.42 -18.46
CA LEU A 348 33.66 13.15 -18.95
C LEU A 348 33.70 14.59 -18.42
N THR A 349 33.48 15.55 -19.31
CA THR A 349 33.39 16.95 -18.90
C THR A 349 32.13 17.19 -18.08
N VAL A 350 32.13 18.23 -17.25
CA VAL A 350 30.95 18.62 -16.45
C VAL A 350 29.72 18.84 -17.34
N ASP A 351 29.93 19.34 -18.56
CA ASP A 351 28.87 19.55 -19.55
C ASP A 351 28.26 18.23 -20.05
N GLN A 352 29.08 17.20 -20.27
CA GLN A 352 28.60 15.87 -20.66
C GLN A 352 27.81 15.19 -19.53
N LEU A 353 28.22 15.39 -18.28
CA LEU A 353 27.47 14.93 -17.11
C LEU A 353 26.11 15.63 -16.99
N LYS A 354 26.06 16.93 -17.27
CA LYS A 354 24.82 17.71 -17.26
C LYS A 354 23.87 17.26 -18.38
N GLU A 355 24.39 17.02 -19.58
CA GLU A 355 23.60 16.51 -20.71
C GLU A 355 23.01 15.13 -20.43
N MET A 356 23.78 14.21 -19.83
CA MET A 356 23.25 12.91 -19.40
C MET A 356 22.15 13.06 -18.35
N GLN A 357 22.32 13.96 -17.38
CA GLN A 357 21.32 14.21 -16.35
C GLN A 357 20.01 14.76 -16.96
N ASP A 358 20.10 15.64 -17.95
CA ASP A 358 18.95 16.19 -18.67
C ASP A 358 18.23 15.11 -19.50
N GLN A 359 18.96 14.19 -20.13
CA GLN A 359 18.37 13.05 -20.85
C GLN A 359 17.64 12.08 -19.91
N ILE A 360 18.18 11.83 -18.71
CA ILE A 360 17.51 11.02 -17.68
C ILE A 360 16.20 11.69 -17.24
N ASN A 361 16.25 13.00 -16.96
CA ASN A 361 15.06 13.76 -16.54
C ASN A 361 13.98 13.79 -17.63
N LEU A 362 14.37 13.91 -18.90
CA LEU A 362 13.44 13.86 -20.03
C LEU A 362 12.78 12.49 -20.17
N SER A 363 13.55 11.41 -20.00
CA SER A 363 13.05 10.04 -20.06
C SER A 363 12.05 9.76 -18.94
N LEU A 364 12.32 10.25 -17.71
CA LEU A 364 11.38 10.15 -16.58
C LEU A 364 10.07 10.91 -16.83
N LYS A 365 10.15 12.11 -17.42
CA LYS A 365 8.94 12.87 -17.81
C LYS A 365 8.10 12.13 -18.85
N GLN A 366 8.72 11.54 -19.87
CA GLN A 366 8.01 10.76 -20.88
C GLN A 366 7.34 9.52 -20.29
N LEU A 367 7.99 8.88 -19.31
CA LEU A 367 7.43 7.72 -18.61
C LEU A 367 6.22 8.11 -17.76
N ALA A 368 6.25 9.26 -17.09
CA ALA A 368 5.13 9.78 -16.31
C ALA A 368 3.91 10.09 -17.20
N VAL A 369 4.11 10.69 -18.37
CA VAL A 369 3.02 10.97 -19.33
C VAL A 369 2.36 9.67 -19.81
N LYS A 370 3.15 8.65 -20.17
CA LYS A 370 2.64 7.35 -20.63
C LYS A 370 1.82 6.59 -19.58
N GLN A 371 2.06 6.82 -18.29
CA GLN A 371 1.27 6.18 -17.23
C GLN A 371 -0.06 6.90 -16.92
N ILE A 372 -0.22 8.15 -17.34
CA ILE A 372 -1.43 8.94 -17.08
C ILE A 372 -2.47 8.76 -18.20
N GLU A 373 -2.06 8.52 -19.45
CA GLU A 373 -2.98 8.33 -20.59
C GLU A 373 -4.01 7.18 -20.46
N PRO A 374 -3.74 6.01 -19.85
CA PRO A 374 -4.78 4.96 -19.74
C PRO A 374 -5.90 5.32 -18.74
N PHE A 375 -5.73 6.34 -17.90
CA PHE A 375 -6.76 6.77 -16.94
C PHE A 375 -7.76 7.75 -17.56
N THR A 376 -7.36 8.58 -18.53
CA THR A 376 -8.26 9.56 -19.17
C THR A 376 -9.23 8.90 -20.16
N VAL A 377 -8.82 7.82 -20.84
CA VAL A 377 -9.70 7.08 -21.76
C VAL A 377 -10.85 6.37 -21.02
N ASN A 378 -10.63 5.92 -19.78
CA ASN A 378 -11.68 5.29 -18.97
C ASN A 378 -12.73 6.28 -18.42
N LEU A 379 -12.38 7.56 -18.28
CA LEU A 379 -13.34 8.60 -17.88
C LEU A 379 -14.30 8.95 -19.02
N SER A 380 -13.79 9.03 -20.26
CA SER A 380 -14.62 9.26 -21.46
C SER A 380 -15.63 8.13 -21.70
N PHE A 381 -15.26 6.87 -21.44
CA PHE A 381 -16.17 5.75 -21.66
C PHE A 381 -17.32 5.70 -20.65
N LYS A 382 -17.09 6.15 -19.40
CA LYS A 382 -18.16 6.30 -18.40
C LYS A 382 -19.14 7.42 -18.75
N GLN A 383 -18.67 8.53 -19.30
CA GLN A 383 -19.54 9.61 -19.79
C GLN A 383 -20.42 9.15 -20.95
N VAL A 384 -19.88 8.37 -21.90
CA VAL A 384 -20.66 7.83 -23.02
C VAL A 384 -21.72 6.81 -22.58
N ILE A 385 -21.46 6.04 -21.52
CA ILE A 385 -22.47 5.14 -20.95
C ILE A 385 -23.58 5.92 -20.23
N GLN A 386 -23.24 7.02 -19.58
CA GLN A 386 -24.18 7.84 -18.83
C GLN A 386 -25.12 8.64 -19.77
N GLU A 387 -24.61 9.18 -20.88
CA GLU A 387 -25.43 9.83 -21.90
C GLU A 387 -26.41 8.86 -22.59
N LYS A 388 -26.00 7.59 -22.79
CA LYS A 388 -26.91 6.58 -23.36
C LYS A 388 -28.03 6.15 -22.42
N GLN A 389 -27.86 6.27 -21.10
CA GLN A 389 -28.93 5.96 -20.14
C GLN A 389 -29.99 7.06 -20.08
N GLU A 390 -29.63 8.32 -20.36
CA GLU A 390 -30.61 9.42 -20.38
C GLU A 390 -31.48 9.42 -21.66
N GLU A 391 -30.97 8.94 -22.80
CA GLU A 391 -31.76 8.83 -24.04
C GLU A 391 -32.86 7.74 -23.98
N ASP A 392 -32.64 6.66 -23.21
CA ASP A 392 -33.62 5.57 -23.09
C ASP A 392 -34.78 5.94 -22.14
N ASP A 393 -34.58 6.88 -21.20
CA ASP A 393 -35.62 7.36 -20.28
C ASP A 393 -36.59 8.36 -20.94
N GLU A 394 -36.20 9.05 -22.01
CA GLU A 394 -37.10 9.97 -22.73
C GLU A 394 -38.11 9.28 -23.66
N GLN A 395 -37.91 8.00 -24.02
CA GLN A 395 -38.82 7.30 -24.96
C GLN A 395 -39.97 6.51 -24.31
N THR A 396 -40.06 6.43 -22.98
CA THR A 396 -41.07 5.59 -22.30
C THR A 396 -42.32 6.32 -21.76
N SER A 397 -42.53 7.59 -22.10
CA SER A 397 -43.75 8.32 -21.66
C SER A 397 -44.74 8.65 -22.79
N PRO A 398 -45.63 7.71 -23.15
CA PRO A 398 -47.00 8.05 -23.51
C PRO A 398 -47.97 7.44 -22.49
N ILE A 399 -49.17 8.03 -22.36
CA ILE A 399 -50.30 7.58 -21.50
C ILE A 399 -50.37 8.30 -20.13
N ARG A 400 -50.64 9.61 -20.15
CA ARG A 400 -51.45 10.26 -19.09
C ARG A 400 -52.28 11.43 -19.65
N GLN A 401 -53.10 11.17 -20.65
CA GLN A 401 -54.20 12.06 -21.05
C GLN A 401 -55.40 11.19 -21.35
N LEU A 402 -56.32 11.00 -20.39
CA LEU A 402 -57.75 10.67 -20.58
C LEU A 402 -58.37 10.26 -19.24
N LYS A 403 -58.79 11.24 -18.42
CA LYS A 403 -59.90 11.08 -17.47
C LYS A 403 -60.36 12.43 -16.92
N ARG A 404 -61.10 13.17 -17.74
CA ARG A 404 -62.05 14.19 -17.30
C ARG A 404 -63.23 14.15 -18.24
N HIS A 405 -64.23 13.33 -17.91
CA HIS A 405 -65.65 13.49 -18.25
C HIS A 405 -66.43 12.31 -17.65
N SER A 406 -66.90 12.48 -16.41
CA SER A 406 -68.18 12.02 -15.88
C SER A 406 -68.37 12.65 -14.52
#